data_AF-A0AAW6XUN2-F1
#
_entry.id   AF-A0AAW6XUN2-F1
#
_cell.length_a   1.000
_cell.length_b   1.000
_cell.length_c   1.000
_cell.angle_alpha   90.00
_cell.angle_beta   90.00
_cell.angle_gamma   90.00
#
_symmetry.space_group_name_H-M   'P 1'
#
loop_
_entity.id
_entity.type
_entity.pdbx_description
1 polymer ?
#
loop_
_entity_poly.entity_id
_entity_poly.type
_entity_poly.pdbx_seq_one_letter_code
_entity_poly.pdbx_strand_id
1 'polypeptide(L)'
;LMAIAASQSQAGEILRGAGASHEALRATLPRVRTAKVDSADPEGTFQAMEKYGQDLTAMAREGKMDPVIGRDSEIRRVVQVLS
;
A
#
# COMPACT_ATOMS: atom_id res chain seq x y z
N LEU A 1 -21.57 2.90 4.51
CA LEU A 1 -22.30 2.11 3.49
C LEU A 1 -22.46 0.65 3.89
N MET A 2 -21.40 -0.13 4.14
CA MET A 2 -21.56 -1.53 4.60
C MET A 2 -22.41 -1.69 5.87
N ALA A 3 -22.19 -0.84 6.87
CA ALA A 3 -22.97 -0.82 8.11
C ALA A 3 -24.46 -0.48 7.89
N ILE A 4 -24.78 0.27 6.82
CA ILE A 4 -26.16 0.65 6.48
C ILE A 4 -26.82 -0.46 5.64
N ALA A 5 -26.07 -1.13 4.76
CA ALA A 5 -26.57 -2.29 4.02
C ALA A 5 -26.85 -3.52 4.92
N ALA A 6 -26.13 -3.64 6.03
CA ALA A 6 -26.33 -4.68 7.05
C ALA A 6 -27.44 -4.37 8.07
N SER A 7 -27.93 -3.13 8.13
CA SER A 7 -28.98 -2.77 9.08
C SER A 7 -30.38 -3.05 8.53
N GLN A 8 -31.34 -3.24 9.43
CA GLN A 8 -32.77 -3.42 9.11
C GLN A 8 -33.50 -2.08 8.87
N SER A 9 -32.77 -1.02 8.57
CA SER A 9 -33.38 0.27 8.26
C SER A 9 -33.94 0.27 6.82
N GLN A 10 -34.89 1.17 6.56
CA GLN A 10 -35.45 1.41 5.23
C GLN A 10 -34.35 1.69 4.19
N ALA A 11 -33.29 2.39 4.59
CA ALA A 11 -32.12 2.63 3.74
C ALA A 11 -31.35 1.33 3.42
N GLY A 12 -31.26 0.38 4.36
CA GLY A 12 -30.68 -0.94 4.13
C GLY A 12 -31.52 -1.80 3.18
N GLU A 13 -32.85 -1.72 3.25
CA GLU A 13 -33.76 -2.43 2.33
C GLU A 13 -33.65 -1.92 0.89
N ILE A 14 -33.64 -0.61 0.70
CA ILE A 14 -33.46 0.01 -0.63
C ILE A 14 -32.10 -0.41 -1.24
N LEU A 15 -31.03 -0.42 -0.44
CA LEU A 15 -29.71 -0.84 -0.88
C LEU A 15 -29.67 -2.33 -1.27
N ARG A 16 -30.34 -3.21 -0.51
CA ARG A 16 -30.47 -4.63 -0.86
C ARG A 16 -31.33 -4.83 -2.12
N GLY A 17 -32.42 -4.08 -2.27
CA GLY A 17 -33.28 -4.09 -3.45
C GLY A 17 -32.56 -3.63 -4.72
N ALA A 18 -31.59 -2.72 -4.59
CA ALA A 18 -30.72 -2.28 -5.68
C ALA A 18 -29.52 -3.22 -5.95
N GLY A 19 -29.45 -4.38 -5.31
CA GLY A 19 -28.36 -5.35 -5.49
C GLY A 19 -27.06 -5.01 -4.73
N ALA A 20 -27.03 -3.92 -3.96
CA ALA A 20 -25.90 -3.51 -3.13
C ALA A 20 -25.95 -4.18 -1.74
N SER A 21 -26.00 -5.52 -1.73
CA SER A 21 -25.97 -6.29 -0.48
C SER A 21 -24.63 -6.13 0.25
N HIS A 22 -24.61 -6.39 1.55
CA HIS A 22 -23.39 -6.33 2.35
C HIS A 22 -22.26 -7.21 1.76
N GLU A 23 -22.60 -8.38 1.23
CA GLU A 23 -21.67 -9.29 0.57
C GLU A 23 -21.18 -8.76 -0.78
N ALA A 24 -22.07 -8.20 -1.60
CA ALA A 24 -21.71 -7.59 -2.88
C ALA A 24 -20.78 -6.37 -2.69
N LEU A 25 -21.06 -5.54 -1.69
CA LEU A 25 -20.21 -4.42 -1.31
C LEU A 25 -18.85 -4.91 -0.77
N ARG A 26 -18.84 -5.96 0.07
CA ARG A 26 -17.59 -6.54 0.57
C ARG A 26 -16.72 -7.16 -0.53
N ALA A 27 -17.33 -7.78 -1.54
CA ALA A 27 -16.62 -8.37 -2.66
C ALA A 27 -16.07 -7.32 -3.66
N THR A 28 -16.73 -6.16 -3.76
CA THR A 28 -16.31 -5.06 -4.65
C THR A 28 -15.34 -4.08 -4.00
N LEU A 29 -15.35 -3.96 -2.67
CA LEU A 29 -14.45 -3.08 -1.92
C LEU A 29 -12.95 -3.30 -2.22
N PRO A 30 -12.42 -4.54 -2.33
CA PRO A 30 -11.02 -4.77 -2.67
C PRO A 30 -10.64 -4.29 -4.08
N ARG A 31 -11.62 -4.19 -4.99
CA ARG A 31 -11.40 -3.71 -6.37
C ARG A 31 -11.37 -2.18 -6.47
N VAL A 32 -11.97 -1.49 -5.50
CA VAL A 32 -12.07 -0.01 -5.46
C VAL A 32 -11.09 0.58 -4.44
N ARG A 33 -10.73 -0.16 -3.38
CA ARG A 33 -9.64 0.20 -2.47
C ARG A 33 -8.29 -0.17 -3.09
N THR A 34 -7.71 0.78 -3.83
CA THR A 34 -6.25 0.90 -3.89
C THR A 34 -5.72 1.06 -2.46
N ALA A 35 -4.60 0.41 -2.15
CA ALA A 35 -4.00 0.17 -0.84
C ALA A 35 -4.18 1.26 0.24
N LYS A 36 -4.09 0.87 1.52
CA LYS A 36 -4.00 1.81 2.64
C LYS A 36 -2.93 2.88 2.35
N VAL A 37 -3.37 4.11 2.13
CA VAL A 37 -2.50 5.28 2.00
C VAL A 37 -2.28 5.81 3.40
N ASP A 38 -1.13 5.47 3.99
CA ASP A 38 -0.75 5.88 5.35
C ASP A 38 0.04 7.20 5.36
N SER A 39 0.02 7.99 4.27
CA SER A 39 0.74 9.26 4.13
C SER A 39 -0.17 10.38 3.61
N ALA A 40 -0.06 11.56 4.23
CA ALA A 40 -0.87 12.74 3.91
C ALA A 40 -0.55 13.37 2.54
N ASP A 41 0.56 13.00 1.90
CA ASP A 41 0.93 13.49 0.56
C ASP A 41 1.78 12.47 -0.22
N PRO A 42 1.13 11.52 -0.92
CA PRO A 42 1.82 10.55 -1.76
C PRO A 42 2.52 11.21 -2.96
N GLU A 43 1.94 12.28 -3.53
CA GLU A 43 2.45 12.95 -4.72
C GLU A 43 3.72 13.75 -4.41
N GLY A 44 3.76 14.47 -3.28
CA GLY A 44 4.97 15.13 -2.80
C GLY A 44 6.10 14.16 -2.45
N THR A 45 5.76 12.96 -1.94
CA THR A 45 6.76 11.91 -1.66
C THR A 45 7.34 11.31 -2.95
N PHE A 46 6.51 11.08 -3.96
CA PHE A 46 6.96 10.61 -5.28
C PHE A 46 7.88 11.61 -5.97
N GLN A 47 7.48 12.90 -6.00
CA GLN A 47 8.30 13.96 -6.60
C GLN A 47 9.60 14.22 -5.82
N ALA A 48 9.58 14.06 -4.50
CA ALA A 48 10.80 14.19 -3.68
C ALA A 48 11.80 13.06 -3.95
N MET A 49 11.34 11.83 -4.17
CA MET A 49 12.21 10.71 -4.52
C MET A 49 12.82 10.88 -5.91
N GLU A 50 12.05 11.32 -6.90
CA GLU A 50 12.59 11.60 -8.24
C GLU A 50 13.60 12.75 -8.23
N LYS A 51 13.38 13.78 -7.39
CA LYS A 51 14.20 14.98 -7.37
C LYS A 51 15.44 14.86 -6.48
N TYR A 52 15.38 14.10 -5.39
CA TYR A 52 16.42 14.05 -4.35
C TYR A 52 16.81 12.64 -3.93
N GLY A 53 16.05 11.63 -4.35
CA GLY A 53 16.30 10.23 -4.02
C GLY A 53 17.17 9.55 -5.06
N GLN A 54 17.86 8.50 -4.64
CA GLN A 54 18.57 7.58 -5.50
C GLN A 54 18.14 6.15 -5.16
N ASP A 55 17.61 5.42 -6.14
CA ASP A 55 17.20 4.03 -5.96
C ASP A 55 18.41 3.10 -6.05
N LEU A 56 18.98 2.79 -4.89
CA LEU A 56 20.08 1.85 -4.75
C LEU A 56 19.72 0.41 -5.15
N THR A 57 18.44 0.03 -5.04
CA THR A 57 17.99 -1.32 -5.42
C THR A 57 18.00 -1.48 -6.94
N ALA A 58 17.49 -0.48 -7.66
CA ALA A 58 17.54 -0.46 -9.12
C ALA A 58 18.99 -0.47 -9.63
N MET A 59 19.86 0.37 -9.05
CA MET A 59 21.28 0.40 -9.41
C MET A 59 22.00 -0.92 -9.19
N ALA A 60 21.71 -1.61 -8.08
CA ALA A 60 22.27 -2.92 -7.80
C ALA A 60 21.81 -3.97 -8.83
N ARG A 61 20.53 -3.95 -9.24
CA ARG A 61 20.00 -4.84 -10.29
C ARG A 61 20.64 -4.58 -11.65
N GLU A 62 20.93 -3.33 -11.96
CA GLU A 62 21.61 -2.92 -13.20
C GLU A 62 23.13 -3.18 -13.18
N GLY A 63 23.68 -3.65 -12.06
CA GLY A 63 25.12 -3.90 -11.90
C GLY A 63 25.96 -2.63 -11.86
N LYS A 64 25.35 -1.46 -11.62
CA LYS A 64 26.01 -0.16 -11.53
C LYS A 64 26.49 0.18 -10.11
N MET A 65 26.27 -0.71 -9.16
CA MET A 65 26.68 -0.54 -7.77
C MET A 65 28.02 -1.25 -7.54
N ASP A 66 29.00 -0.51 -7.03
CA ASP A 66 30.29 -1.07 -6.65
C ASP A 66 30.17 -1.99 -5.42
N PRO A 67 31.01 -3.03 -5.33
CA PRO A 67 31.02 -3.91 -4.17
C PRO A 67 31.48 -3.15 -2.91
N VAL A 68 30.76 -3.35 -1.82
CA VAL A 68 31.12 -2.78 -0.51
C VAL A 68 32.01 -3.77 0.24
N ILE A 69 33.31 -3.46 0.33
CA ILE A 69 34.31 -4.35 0.93
C ILE A 69 34.43 -4.09 2.44
N GLY A 70 34.42 -5.15 3.25
CA GLY A 70 34.76 -5.10 4.67
C GLY A 70 33.65 -4.64 5.62
N ARG A 71 32.39 -4.65 5.16
CA ARG A 71 31.22 -4.23 5.96
C ARG A 71 30.21 -5.36 6.23
N ASP A 72 30.65 -6.61 6.14
CA ASP A 72 29.80 -7.79 6.30
C ASP A 72 29.06 -7.85 7.65
N SER A 73 29.73 -7.42 8.72
CA SER A 73 29.16 -7.49 10.08
C SER A 73 28.03 -6.49 10.29
N GLU A 74 28.20 -5.28 9.76
CA GLU A 74 27.27 -4.17 9.82
C GLU A 74 26.05 -4.45 8.95
N ILE A 75 26.27 -4.92 7.72
CA ILE A 75 25.20 -5.30 6.80
C ILE A 75 24.34 -6.40 7.44
N ARG A 76 24.96 -7.43 8.03
CA ARG A 76 24.23 -8.51 8.71
C ARG A 76 23.41 -8.00 9.90
N ARG A 77 23.96 -7.10 10.71
CA ARG A 77 23.25 -6.49 11.84
C ARG A 77 22.03 -5.68 11.39
N VAL A 78 22.17 -4.89 10.33
CA VAL A 78 21.06 -4.08 9.80
C VAL A 78 19.91 -4.96 9.32
N VAL A 79 20.22 -6.04 8.58
CA VAL A 79 19.19 -6.98 8.10
C VAL A 79 18.44 -7.63 9.27
N GLN A 80 19.12 -8.01 10.34
CA GLN A 80 18.49 -8.60 11.53
C GLN A 80 17.52 -7.65 12.24
N VAL A 81 17.83 -6.35 12.28
CA VAL A 81 16.98 -5.35 12.95
C VAL A 81 15.75 -5.01 12.10
N LEU A 82 15.86 -5.11 10.77
CA LEU A 82 14.79 -4.77 9.83
C LEU A 82 13.89 -5.96 9.45
N SER A 83 14.18 -7.17 9.93
CA SER A 83 13.37 -8.39 9.72
C SER A 83 12.36 -8.60 10.85
#